data_AF-A0A4Y9SWB5-F1
#
_entry.id   AF-A0A4Y9SWB5-F1
#
_cell.length_a   1.000
_cell.length_b   1.000
_cell.length_c   1.000
_cell.angle_alpha   90.00
_cell.angle_beta   90.00
_cell.angle_gamma   90.00
#
_symmetry.space_group_name_H-M   'P 1'
#
loop_
_entity.id
_entity.type
_entity.pdbx_description
1 polymer ?
#
loop_
_entity_poly.entity_id
_entity_poly.type
_entity_poly.pdbx_seq_one_letter_code
_entity_poly.pdbx_strand_id
1 'polypeptide(L)'
;MLMLLLGVVAAIIGGAGVMSRHEPVDRPKGQYDIPLTLTGNGSYVQSVQIEPFIELKYKHIVRQAFDFSCGSAALVTILNYHLGVMVNEQQAMEGMLEKGEKDKIIERRGFSLLDMKRYVGSLGLSGAGFKAEIKDLMTLDEPAIVPIDYAGSKHFVVLRGIRDGVVYIADPSAGNIVFSVEEFSHWWDKNTLFIISPAKGQKPVGQLALNDRELGAVDMDRVTGKGRQDALSSTALQLMRAVNSGAAGTWMHRN
;
A
#
# COMPACT_ATOMS: atom_id res chain seq x y z
N MET A 1 49.62 -44.45 15.81
CA MET A 1 48.35 -44.64 15.06
C MET A 1 47.25 -43.67 15.49
N LEU A 2 47.05 -43.43 16.79
CA LEU A 2 46.02 -42.50 17.32
C LEU A 2 46.20 -41.02 16.90
N MET A 3 47.45 -40.52 16.84
CA MET A 3 47.70 -39.10 16.46
C MET A 3 47.42 -38.80 14.98
N LEU A 4 47.59 -39.76 14.08
CA LEU A 4 47.23 -39.61 12.67
C LEU A 4 45.70 -39.52 12.50
N LEU A 5 44.96 -40.29 13.29
CA LEU A 5 43.50 -40.33 13.25
C LEU A 5 42.89 -39.04 13.83
N LEU A 6 43.49 -38.49 14.89
CA LEU A 6 43.11 -37.17 15.44
C LEU A 6 43.39 -36.01 14.47
N GLY A 7 44.50 -36.06 13.72
CA GLY A 7 44.82 -35.07 12.69
C GLY A 7 43.80 -35.08 11.54
N VAL A 8 43.38 -36.26 11.09
CA VAL A 8 42.35 -36.41 10.03
C VAL A 8 40.99 -35.91 10.53
N VAL A 9 40.59 -36.25 11.76
CA VAL A 9 39.34 -35.76 12.35
C VAL A 9 39.35 -34.24 12.52
N ALA A 10 40.47 -33.66 12.98
CA ALA A 10 40.62 -32.21 13.10
C ALA A 10 40.57 -31.51 11.73
N ALA A 11 41.14 -32.11 10.69
CA ALA A 11 41.06 -31.59 9.31
C ALA A 11 39.64 -31.68 8.74
N ILE A 12 38.89 -32.74 9.05
CA ILE A 12 37.48 -32.88 8.62
C ILE A 12 36.59 -31.85 9.34
N ILE A 13 36.77 -31.66 10.65
CA ILE A 13 36.00 -30.68 11.44
C ILE A 13 36.37 -29.25 11.03
N GLY A 14 37.67 -28.96 10.84
CA GLY A 14 38.14 -27.66 10.37
C GLY A 14 37.71 -27.34 8.93
N GLY A 15 37.70 -28.34 8.04
CA GLY A 15 37.25 -28.20 6.65
C GLY A 15 35.75 -27.95 6.52
N ALA A 16 34.93 -28.57 7.38
CA ALA A 16 33.48 -28.37 7.40
C ALA A 16 33.08 -26.93 7.79
N GLY A 17 33.87 -26.26 8.63
CA GLY A 17 33.63 -24.86 9.03
C GLY A 17 33.93 -23.83 7.93
N VAL A 18 34.78 -24.17 6.95
CA VAL A 18 35.14 -23.28 5.83
C VAL A 18 34.16 -23.41 4.67
N MET A 19 33.59 -24.61 4.44
CA MET A 19 32.67 -24.86 3.32
C MET A 19 31.23 -24.37 3.52
N SER A 20 30.85 -23.94 4.72
CA SER A 20 29.50 -23.45 5.01
C SER A 20 29.34 -21.94 4.89
N ARG A 21 30.38 -21.20 4.47
CA ARG A 21 30.24 -19.78 4.11
C ARG A 21 29.51 -19.67 2.76
N HIS A 22 28.19 -19.67 2.81
CA HIS A 22 27.38 -19.12 1.74
C HIS A 22 27.46 -17.61 1.83
N GLU A 23 28.27 -17.00 0.97
CA GLU A 23 28.21 -15.56 0.78
C GLU A 23 26.77 -15.19 0.39
N PRO A 24 26.17 -14.16 0.99
CA PRO A 24 24.85 -13.68 0.57
C PRO A 24 24.96 -13.29 -0.91
N VAL A 25 24.38 -14.10 -1.79
CA VAL A 25 24.30 -13.76 -3.22
C VAL A 25 23.48 -12.48 -3.30
N ASP A 26 24.05 -11.45 -3.93
CA ASP A 26 23.37 -10.17 -4.12
C ASP A 26 22.21 -10.40 -5.10
N ARG A 27 21.00 -10.54 -4.57
CA ARG A 27 19.78 -10.76 -5.35
C ARG A 27 19.10 -9.42 -5.58
N PRO A 28 18.56 -9.17 -6.78
CA PRO A 28 17.73 -7.99 -7.01
C PRO A 28 16.54 -8.00 -6.02
N LYS A 29 16.27 -6.84 -5.41
CA LYS A 29 15.19 -6.67 -4.42
C LYS A 29 13.86 -7.15 -5.01
N GLY A 30 13.12 -7.95 -4.25
CA GLY A 30 11.82 -8.47 -4.65
C GLY A 30 11.87 -9.75 -5.50
N GLN A 31 13.04 -10.23 -5.93
CA GLN A 31 13.13 -11.50 -6.66
C GLN A 31 13.36 -12.69 -5.72
N TYR A 32 12.42 -13.63 -5.75
CA TYR A 32 12.49 -14.87 -4.99
C TYR A 32 12.45 -16.05 -5.93
N ASP A 33 13.47 -16.90 -5.78
CA ASP A 33 13.58 -18.14 -6.51
C ASP A 33 12.85 -19.24 -5.72
N ILE A 34 11.79 -19.77 -6.29
CA ILE A 34 11.02 -20.87 -5.72
C ILE A 34 11.56 -22.16 -6.35
N PRO A 35 12.36 -22.96 -5.64
CA PRO A 35 12.78 -24.26 -6.12
C PRO A 35 11.57 -25.20 -6.16
N LEU A 36 11.31 -25.79 -7.32
CA LEU A 36 10.23 -26.71 -7.57
C LEU A 36 10.82 -28.07 -7.97
N THR A 37 10.50 -29.09 -7.19
CA THR A 37 10.80 -30.47 -7.56
C THR A 37 9.76 -30.93 -8.59
N LEU A 38 10.22 -31.26 -9.79
CA LEU A 38 9.40 -31.85 -10.84
C LEU A 38 9.24 -33.35 -10.61
N THR A 39 8.17 -33.92 -11.15
CA THR A 39 7.99 -35.38 -11.18
C THR A 39 9.08 -35.99 -12.08
N GLY A 40 9.95 -36.83 -11.52
CA GLY A 40 11.05 -37.48 -12.26
C GLY A 40 12.47 -36.96 -11.96
N ASN A 41 12.77 -36.57 -10.72
CA ASN A 41 14.12 -36.13 -10.27
C ASN A 41 14.68 -34.85 -10.94
N GLY A 42 13.85 -34.05 -11.62
CA GLY A 42 14.23 -32.72 -12.10
C GLY A 42 13.98 -31.63 -11.05
N SER A 43 14.89 -30.65 -10.93
CA SER A 43 14.66 -29.43 -10.17
C SER A 43 14.53 -28.25 -11.14
N TYR A 44 13.47 -27.46 -10.98
CA TYR A 44 13.24 -26.24 -11.75
C TYR A 44 13.16 -25.06 -10.78
N VAL A 45 13.83 -23.96 -11.10
CA VAL A 45 13.76 -22.73 -10.30
C VAL A 45 12.84 -21.76 -11.01
N GLN A 46 11.75 -21.38 -10.35
CA GLN A 46 10.88 -20.30 -10.82
C GLN A 46 11.24 -19.01 -10.09
N SER A 47 11.79 -18.03 -10.82
CA SER A 47 11.95 -16.69 -10.29
C SER A 47 10.60 -15.97 -10.28
N VAL A 48 10.19 -15.49 -9.12
CA VAL A 48 8.96 -14.71 -8.92
C VAL A 48 9.31 -13.36 -8.33
N GLN A 49 8.67 -12.30 -8.83
CA GLN A 49 8.73 -10.97 -8.21
C GLN A 49 7.65 -10.89 -7.13
N ILE A 50 8.06 -10.67 -5.88
CA ILE A 50 7.19 -10.53 -4.71
C ILE A 50 7.33 -9.10 -4.19
N GLU A 51 6.24 -8.36 -4.22
CA GLU A 51 6.13 -7.06 -3.55
C GLU A 51 5.72 -7.30 -2.09
N PRO A 52 6.46 -6.78 -1.10
CA PRO A 52 6.09 -6.92 0.31
C PRO A 52 4.70 -6.35 0.58
N PHE A 53 3.91 -7.05 1.40
CA PHE A 53 2.55 -6.60 1.74
C PHE A 53 2.53 -5.17 2.32
N ILE A 54 3.57 -4.78 3.07
CA ILE A 54 3.68 -3.43 3.62
C ILE A 54 3.80 -2.35 2.54
N GLU A 55 4.51 -2.62 1.45
CA GLU A 55 4.68 -1.68 0.33
C GLU A 55 3.37 -1.54 -0.44
N LEU A 56 2.69 -2.65 -0.70
CA LEU A 56 1.35 -2.68 -1.29
C LEU A 56 0.33 -1.93 -0.42
N LYS A 57 0.37 -2.16 0.90
CA LYS A 57 -0.53 -1.56 1.88
C LYS A 57 -0.42 -0.05 1.93
N TYR A 58 0.81 0.51 1.87
CA TYR A 58 1.05 1.96 1.89
C TYR A 58 1.34 2.54 0.51
N LYS A 59 0.96 1.84 -0.56
CA LYS A 59 1.16 2.31 -1.93
C LYS A 59 0.46 3.64 -2.14
N HIS A 60 1.22 4.62 -2.61
CA HIS A 60 0.78 6.00 -2.82
C HIS A 60 0.17 6.67 -1.58
N ILE A 61 0.66 6.31 -0.38
CA ILE A 61 0.29 6.93 0.89
C ILE A 61 1.55 7.42 1.59
N VAL A 62 1.49 8.61 2.18
CA VAL A 62 2.51 9.04 3.14
C VAL A 62 2.12 8.57 4.53
N ARG A 63 2.92 7.69 5.10
CA ARG A 63 2.69 7.13 6.44
C ARG A 63 2.98 8.19 7.49
N GLN A 64 2.07 8.35 8.45
CA GLN A 64 2.26 9.31 9.54
C GLN A 64 3.39 8.88 10.48
N ALA A 65 4.20 9.83 10.94
CA ALA A 65 5.25 9.58 11.92
C ALA A 65 4.79 9.80 13.37
N PHE A 66 3.80 10.67 13.59
CA PHE A 66 3.30 11.06 14.92
C PHE A 66 1.79 10.86 15.04
N ASP A 67 1.29 10.60 16.25
CA ASP A 67 -0.15 10.33 16.48
C ASP A 67 -1.07 11.50 16.11
N PHE A 68 -0.57 12.74 16.20
CA PHE A 68 -1.31 13.96 15.87
C PHE A 68 -1.11 14.46 14.43
N SER A 69 -0.28 13.76 13.65
CA SER A 69 0.14 14.18 12.30
C SER A 69 -0.69 13.57 11.17
N CYS A 70 -1.80 12.89 11.50
CA CYS A 70 -2.72 12.33 10.51
C CYS A 70 -3.18 13.36 9.46
N GLY A 71 -3.51 14.57 9.89
CA GLY A 71 -3.91 15.67 9.00
C GLY A 71 -2.79 16.12 8.05
N SER A 72 -1.54 16.22 8.52
CA SER A 72 -0.38 16.52 7.67
C SER A 72 -0.11 15.41 6.68
N ALA A 73 -0.13 14.15 7.12
CA ALA A 73 0.17 13.01 6.27
C ALA A 73 -0.91 12.78 5.20
N ALA A 74 -2.20 12.96 5.55
CA ALA A 74 -3.31 12.94 4.60
C ALA A 74 -3.17 14.07 3.56
N LEU A 75 -2.82 15.27 4.01
CA LEU A 75 -2.59 16.41 3.13
C LEU A 75 -1.43 16.16 2.16
N VAL A 76 -0.29 15.72 2.67
CA VAL A 76 0.89 15.41 1.86
C VAL A 76 0.61 14.27 0.88
N THR A 77 -0.22 13.30 1.26
CA THR A 77 -0.65 12.22 0.34
C THR A 77 -1.35 12.79 -0.89
N ILE A 78 -2.28 13.75 -0.72
CA ILE A 78 -2.93 14.41 -1.87
C ILE A 78 -1.94 15.29 -2.63
N LEU A 79 -1.12 16.08 -1.94
CA LEU A 79 -0.14 16.96 -2.59
C LEU A 79 0.83 16.16 -3.49
N ASN A 80 1.41 15.08 -2.97
CA ASN A 80 2.41 14.29 -3.69
C ASN A 80 1.79 13.45 -4.80
N TYR A 81 0.73 12.70 -4.50
CA TYR A 81 0.23 11.64 -5.40
C TYR A 81 -0.93 12.10 -6.29
N HIS A 82 -1.68 13.12 -5.90
CA HIS A 82 -2.74 13.68 -6.75
C HIS A 82 -2.27 14.94 -7.49
N LEU A 83 -1.60 15.88 -6.81
CA LEU A 83 -1.25 17.18 -7.39
C LEU A 83 0.19 17.26 -7.93
N GLY A 84 1.06 16.31 -7.56
CA GLY A 84 2.47 16.28 -7.97
C GLY A 84 3.34 17.34 -7.30
N VAL A 85 2.87 17.93 -6.19
CA VAL A 85 3.63 18.89 -5.38
C VAL A 85 4.36 18.12 -4.30
N MET A 86 5.65 17.89 -4.48
CA MET A 86 6.46 17.10 -3.57
C MET A 86 6.74 17.85 -2.27
N VAL A 87 6.07 17.44 -1.20
CA VAL A 87 6.22 17.95 0.16
C VAL A 87 6.48 16.77 1.09
N ASN A 88 7.28 16.97 2.13
CA ASN A 88 7.44 15.99 3.20
C ASN A 88 6.49 16.29 4.39
N GLU A 89 6.20 15.27 5.20
CA GLU A 89 5.29 15.42 6.34
C GLU A 89 5.73 16.53 7.30
N GLN A 90 7.03 16.61 7.60
CA GLN A 90 7.58 17.58 8.53
C GLN A 90 7.42 19.03 8.03
N GLN A 91 7.66 19.27 6.74
CA GLN A 91 7.47 20.57 6.07
C GLN A 91 6.01 20.99 6.09
N ALA A 92 5.09 20.05 5.83
CA ALA A 92 3.66 20.33 5.92
C ALA A 92 3.25 20.65 7.35
N MET A 93 3.78 19.91 8.34
CA MET A 93 3.53 20.14 9.76
C MET A 93 4.04 21.52 10.21
N GLU A 94 5.29 21.86 9.89
CA GLU A 94 5.89 23.16 10.18
C GLU A 94 5.15 24.30 9.48
N GLY A 95 4.81 24.13 8.20
CA GLY A 95 4.04 25.11 7.44
C GLY A 95 2.63 25.33 7.99
N MET A 96 1.94 24.27 8.41
CA MET A 96 0.65 24.38 9.09
C MET A 96 0.77 25.01 10.48
N LEU A 97 1.84 24.76 11.23
CA LEU A 97 2.11 25.45 12.49
C LEU A 97 2.41 26.94 12.24
N GLU A 98 3.14 27.28 11.19
CA GLU A 98 3.48 28.67 10.89
C GLU A 98 2.27 29.49 10.41
N LYS A 99 1.44 28.92 9.52
CA LYS A 99 0.28 29.60 8.93
C LYS A 99 -1.01 29.40 9.72
N GLY A 100 -1.07 28.38 10.57
CA GLY A 100 -2.22 28.02 11.39
C GLY A 100 -2.25 28.74 12.74
N GLU A 101 -3.22 28.36 13.56
CA GLU A 101 -3.33 28.86 14.94
C GLU A 101 -2.51 27.99 15.89
N LYS A 102 -1.24 28.34 16.09
CA LYS A 102 -0.27 27.61 16.93
C LYS A 102 -0.86 27.20 18.28
N ASP A 103 -1.44 28.15 19.01
CA ASP A 103 -1.97 27.91 20.34
C ASP A 103 -3.06 26.84 20.33
N LYS A 104 -3.99 26.91 19.36
CA LYS A 104 -5.06 25.91 19.20
C LYS A 104 -4.54 24.57 18.70
N ILE A 105 -3.54 24.56 17.81
CA ILE A 105 -2.91 23.32 17.32
C ILE A 105 -2.27 22.56 18.49
N ILE A 106 -1.55 23.28 19.35
CA ILE A 106 -0.86 22.73 20.52
C ILE A 106 -1.88 22.24 21.55
N GLU A 107 -2.91 23.03 21.85
CA GLU A 107 -3.96 22.69 22.81
C GLU A 107 -4.68 21.39 22.44
N ARG A 108 -5.12 21.26 21.18
CA ARG A 108 -5.85 20.08 20.70
C ARG A 108 -4.96 18.92 20.28
N ARG A 109 -3.64 19.13 20.21
CA ARG A 109 -2.64 18.19 19.68
C ARG A 109 -3.07 17.63 18.33
N GLY A 110 -3.33 18.49 17.35
CA GLY A 110 -3.75 18.06 16.01
C GLY A 110 -3.99 19.21 15.04
N PHE A 111 -4.19 18.89 13.76
CA PHE A 111 -4.45 19.86 12.70
C PHE A 111 -5.93 19.96 12.37
N SER A 112 -6.42 21.17 12.05
CA SER A 112 -7.79 21.36 11.58
C SER A 112 -7.83 21.59 10.08
N LEU A 113 -9.00 21.40 9.46
CA LEU A 113 -9.21 21.72 8.04
C LEU A 113 -8.89 23.19 7.71
N LEU A 114 -9.04 24.09 8.69
CA LEU A 114 -8.71 25.51 8.51
C LEU A 114 -7.18 25.72 8.41
N ASP A 115 -6.38 25.00 9.19
CA ASP A 115 -4.92 25.09 9.13
C ASP A 115 -4.40 24.50 7.82
N MET A 116 -4.98 23.38 7.38
CA MET A 116 -4.72 22.81 6.06
C MET A 116 -5.04 23.82 4.95
N LYS A 117 -6.20 24.49 5.01
CA LYS A 117 -6.58 25.53 4.04
C LYS A 117 -5.57 26.67 3.99
N ARG A 118 -5.11 27.18 5.14
CA ARG A 118 -4.13 28.28 5.21
C ARG A 118 -2.78 27.85 4.63
N TYR A 119 -2.32 26.65 4.94
CA TYR A 119 -1.07 26.13 4.41
C TYR A 119 -1.13 25.87 2.89
N VAL A 120 -2.19 25.20 2.41
CA VAL A 120 -2.42 24.99 0.96
C VAL A 120 -2.46 26.32 0.21
N GLY A 121 -3.11 27.35 0.78
CA GLY A 121 -3.11 28.70 0.23
C GLY A 121 -1.71 29.33 0.11
N SER A 122 -0.80 29.04 1.05
CA SER A 122 0.59 29.50 0.98
C SER A 122 1.40 28.83 -0.12
N LEU A 123 0.98 27.65 -0.59
CA LEU A 123 1.56 26.95 -1.74
C LEU A 123 0.98 27.43 -3.09
N GLY A 124 0.07 28.41 -3.09
CA GLY A 124 -0.61 28.88 -4.29
C GLY A 124 -1.72 27.94 -4.78
N LEU A 125 -2.11 26.96 -3.97
CA LEU A 125 -3.19 26.02 -4.25
C LEU A 125 -4.50 26.48 -3.61
N SER A 126 -5.63 25.98 -4.10
CA SER A 126 -6.95 26.30 -3.56
C SER A 126 -7.53 25.10 -2.81
N GLY A 127 -7.68 25.22 -1.50
CA GLY A 127 -8.35 24.23 -0.65
C GLY A 127 -9.68 24.75 -0.12
N ALA A 128 -10.72 23.91 -0.17
CA ALA A 128 -12.04 24.26 0.36
C ALA A 128 -12.66 23.09 1.13
N GLY A 129 -13.27 23.43 2.27
CA GLY A 129 -14.05 22.50 3.07
C GLY A 129 -15.52 22.57 2.67
N PHE A 130 -16.13 21.42 2.44
CA PHE A 130 -17.52 21.26 2.04
C PHE A 130 -18.27 20.38 3.04
N LYS A 131 -19.59 20.54 3.05
CA LYS A 131 -20.50 19.55 3.62
C LYS A 131 -21.18 18.84 2.47
N ALA A 132 -21.26 17.53 2.54
CA ALA A 132 -21.77 16.70 1.46
C ALA A 132 -22.58 15.52 2.01
N GLU A 133 -23.39 14.90 1.17
CA GLU A 133 -24.04 13.64 1.47
C GLU A 133 -23.28 12.46 0.83
N ILE A 134 -23.61 11.23 1.24
CA ILE A 134 -23.06 10.01 0.62
C ILE A 134 -23.28 9.99 -0.89
N LYS A 135 -24.41 10.54 -1.37
CA LYS A 135 -24.73 10.63 -2.80
C LYS A 135 -23.75 11.53 -3.55
N ASP A 136 -23.30 12.62 -2.93
CA ASP A 136 -22.34 13.54 -3.54
C ASP A 136 -20.94 12.89 -3.62
N LEU A 137 -20.57 12.10 -2.60
CA LEU A 137 -19.33 11.34 -2.58
C LEU A 137 -19.28 10.26 -3.69
N MET A 138 -20.43 9.72 -4.09
CA MET A 138 -20.51 8.77 -5.22
C MET A 138 -20.26 9.43 -6.56
N THR A 139 -20.55 10.73 -6.68
CA THR A 139 -20.31 11.54 -7.88
C THR A 139 -18.98 12.28 -7.87
N LEU A 140 -18.22 12.15 -6.78
CA LEU A 140 -16.96 12.85 -6.59
C LEU A 140 -15.82 12.09 -7.28
N ASP A 141 -15.28 12.68 -8.35
CA ASP A 141 -14.19 12.11 -9.14
C ASP A 141 -12.78 12.45 -8.60
N GLU A 142 -12.69 13.30 -7.58
CA GLU A 142 -11.43 13.78 -7.00
C GLU A 142 -11.23 13.28 -5.56
N PRO A 143 -9.98 12.97 -5.15
CA PRO A 143 -9.72 12.55 -3.78
C PRO A 143 -9.95 13.71 -2.80
N ALA A 144 -10.49 13.39 -1.63
CA ALA A 144 -10.81 14.37 -0.59
C ALA A 144 -10.32 13.91 0.78
N ILE A 145 -9.94 14.85 1.64
CA ILE A 145 -9.65 14.56 3.05
C ILE A 145 -10.97 14.55 3.81
N VAL A 146 -11.25 13.47 4.51
CA VAL A 146 -12.46 13.30 5.32
C VAL A 146 -12.08 13.04 6.78
N PRO A 147 -12.71 13.72 7.75
CA PRO A 147 -12.61 13.36 9.14
C PRO A 147 -13.50 12.15 9.44
N ILE A 148 -12.95 11.17 10.13
CA ILE A 148 -13.67 10.00 10.63
C ILE A 148 -13.54 9.92 12.15
N ASP A 149 -14.55 9.39 12.81
CA ASP A 149 -14.49 8.97 14.20
C ASP A 149 -14.39 7.44 14.24
N TYR A 150 -13.19 6.96 14.56
CA TYR A 150 -12.89 5.54 14.61
C TYR A 150 -12.33 5.18 15.98
N ALA A 151 -12.99 4.24 16.65
CA ALA A 151 -12.62 3.78 18.00
C ALA A 151 -12.52 4.91 19.06
N GLY A 152 -13.35 5.95 18.94
CA GLY A 152 -13.41 7.06 19.89
C GLY A 152 -12.30 8.10 19.71
N SER A 153 -11.57 8.06 18.59
CA SER A 153 -10.58 9.07 18.21
C SER A 153 -10.93 9.67 16.86
N LYS A 154 -10.84 11.01 16.77
CA LYS A 154 -11.01 11.74 15.52
C LYS A 154 -9.75 11.62 14.69
N HIS A 155 -9.91 11.17 13.45
CA HIS A 155 -8.81 10.88 12.55
C HIS A 155 -9.08 11.47 11.16
N PHE A 156 -8.02 11.82 10.44
CA PHE A 156 -8.12 12.29 9.06
C PHE A 156 -7.62 11.23 8.10
N VAL A 157 -8.45 10.91 7.11
CA VAL A 157 -8.12 9.95 6.06
C VAL A 157 -8.39 10.56 4.69
N VAL A 158 -7.77 9.99 3.66
CA VAL A 158 -7.99 10.41 2.28
C VAL A 158 -9.00 9.47 1.65
N LEU A 159 -10.18 9.97 1.32
CA LEU A 159 -11.10 9.30 0.43
C LEU A 159 -10.53 9.35 -0.98
N ARG A 160 -10.35 8.18 -1.60
CA ARG A 160 -9.89 8.05 -2.99
C ARG A 160 -11.06 8.00 -3.98
N GLY A 161 -12.16 7.39 -3.57
CA GLY A 161 -13.38 7.26 -4.35
C GLY A 161 -14.30 6.16 -3.83
N ILE A 162 -15.48 6.06 -4.44
CA ILE A 162 -16.46 5.00 -4.16
C ILE A 162 -16.70 4.24 -5.45
N ARG A 163 -16.59 2.90 -5.41
CA ARG A 163 -16.86 2.02 -6.55
C ARG A 163 -17.63 0.79 -6.08
N ASP A 164 -18.70 0.45 -6.79
CA ASP A 164 -19.52 -0.75 -6.54
C ASP A 164 -20.02 -0.89 -5.08
N GLY A 165 -20.35 0.24 -4.42
CA GLY A 165 -20.77 0.25 -3.02
C GLY A 165 -19.65 0.09 -1.99
N VAL A 166 -18.39 0.14 -2.45
CA VAL A 166 -17.19 0.08 -1.61
C VAL A 166 -16.48 1.43 -1.61
N VAL A 167 -16.17 1.93 -0.42
CA VAL A 167 -15.44 3.17 -0.17
C VAL A 167 -13.96 2.86 -0.03
N TYR A 168 -13.14 3.47 -0.88
CA TYR A 168 -11.69 3.28 -0.88
C TYR A 168 -11.01 4.43 -0.13
N ILE A 169 -10.26 4.09 0.90
CA ILE A 169 -9.64 5.04 1.82
C ILE A 169 -8.13 4.80 1.88
N ALA A 170 -7.38 5.88 1.74
CA ALA A 170 -5.97 5.96 2.06
C ALA A 170 -5.81 6.54 3.47
N ASP A 171 -5.58 5.67 4.46
CA ASP A 171 -5.34 6.04 5.86
C ASP A 171 -3.82 6.18 6.10
N PRO A 172 -3.31 7.33 6.55
CA PRO A 172 -1.89 7.50 6.89
C PRO A 172 -1.35 6.57 7.99
N SER A 173 -2.23 6.10 8.88
CA SER A 173 -1.91 5.17 9.95
C SER A 173 -2.07 3.72 9.49
N ALA A 174 -3.23 3.40 8.90
CA ALA A 174 -3.61 2.02 8.57
C ALA A 174 -3.32 1.58 7.13
N GLY A 175 -2.90 2.48 6.23
CA GLY A 175 -2.68 2.20 4.80
C GLY A 175 -3.96 2.25 3.96
N ASN A 176 -3.92 1.64 2.77
CA ASN A 176 -5.09 1.50 1.91
C ASN A 176 -6.07 0.49 2.53
N ILE A 177 -7.25 0.98 2.89
CA ILE A 177 -8.34 0.20 3.51
C ILE A 177 -9.64 0.47 2.77
N VAL A 178 -10.58 -0.46 2.90
CA VAL A 178 -11.89 -0.37 2.26
C VAL A 178 -12.99 -0.63 3.27
N PHE A 179 -14.13 0.03 3.05
CA PHE A 179 -15.32 -0.12 3.86
C PHE A 179 -16.56 -0.16 2.97
N SER A 180 -17.63 -0.78 3.47
CA SER A 180 -18.95 -0.57 2.86
C SER A 180 -19.39 0.89 3.02
N VAL A 181 -20.28 1.34 2.14
CA VAL A 181 -20.86 2.70 2.24
C VAL A 181 -21.59 2.88 3.58
N GLU A 182 -22.26 1.84 4.08
CA GLU A 182 -22.97 1.84 5.35
C GLU A 182 -22.02 2.02 6.54
N GLU A 183 -20.92 1.26 6.60
CA GLU A 183 -19.90 1.38 7.64
C GLU A 183 -19.22 2.75 7.60
N PHE A 184 -18.84 3.22 6.40
CA PHE A 184 -18.23 4.52 6.24
C PHE A 184 -19.16 5.65 6.71
N SER A 185 -20.45 5.57 6.38
CA SER A 185 -21.43 6.57 6.81
C SER A 185 -21.59 6.64 8.33
N HIS A 186 -21.30 5.57 9.05
CA HIS A 186 -21.34 5.57 10.52
C HIS A 186 -20.14 6.31 11.13
N TRP A 187 -18.96 6.17 10.54
CA TRP A 187 -17.75 6.82 11.04
C TRP A 187 -17.53 8.22 10.51
N TRP A 188 -18.17 8.61 9.41
CA TRP A 188 -17.94 9.90 8.79
C TRP A 188 -18.42 11.07 9.68
N ASP A 189 -17.47 11.87 10.18
CA ASP A 189 -17.77 12.94 11.14
C ASP A 189 -18.36 14.17 10.44
N LYS A 190 -19.57 14.55 10.87
CA LYS A 190 -20.27 15.80 10.50
C LYS A 190 -20.51 15.99 9.00
N ASN A 191 -20.42 14.93 8.20
CA ASN A 191 -20.61 15.02 6.75
C ASN A 191 -19.67 16.03 6.08
N THR A 192 -18.47 16.20 6.63
CA THR A 192 -17.49 17.19 6.14
C THR A 192 -16.42 16.55 5.28
N LEU A 193 -15.98 17.25 4.25
CA LEU A 193 -14.86 16.85 3.41
C LEU A 193 -14.04 18.07 3.00
N PHE A 194 -12.79 17.85 2.64
CA PHE A 194 -11.88 18.90 2.20
C PHE A 194 -11.23 18.52 0.88
N ILE A 195 -11.46 19.33 -0.14
CA ILE A 195 -10.94 19.12 -1.50
C ILE A 195 -9.87 20.17 -1.77
N ILE A 196 -8.82 19.74 -2.46
CA ILE A 196 -7.72 20.59 -2.88
C ILE A 196 -7.69 20.59 -4.40
N SER A 197 -8.01 21.73 -4.98
CA SER A 197 -7.98 21.92 -6.42
C SER A 197 -6.57 22.26 -6.90
N PRO A 198 -6.15 21.72 -8.06
CA PRO A 198 -4.88 22.08 -8.68
C PRO A 198 -4.83 23.57 -9.05
N ALA A 199 -3.62 24.09 -9.24
CA ALA A 199 -3.45 25.43 -9.80
C ALA A 199 -4.09 25.52 -11.20
N LYS A 200 -4.60 26.70 -11.55
CA LYS A 200 -5.29 26.93 -12.84
C LYS A 200 -4.41 26.48 -14.00
N GLY A 201 -4.88 25.49 -14.77
CA GLY A 201 -4.19 24.97 -15.96
C GLY A 201 -3.29 23.74 -15.72
N GLN A 202 -3.13 23.29 -14.47
CA GLN A 202 -2.39 22.06 -14.16
C GLN A 202 -3.35 20.88 -14.07
N LYS A 203 -3.05 19.80 -14.79
CA LYS A 203 -3.76 18.52 -14.62
C LYS A 203 -3.17 17.75 -13.44
N PRO A 204 -4.00 17.17 -12.56
CA PRO A 204 -3.50 16.31 -11.49
C PRO A 204 -2.83 15.07 -12.08
N VAL A 205 -1.83 14.54 -11.35
CA VAL A 205 -1.13 13.30 -11.71
C VAL A 205 -2.07 12.09 -11.57
N GLY A 206 -3.03 12.17 -10.63
CA GLY A 206 -4.10 11.18 -10.50
C GLY A 206 -3.65 9.80 -9.99
N GLN A 207 -2.51 9.69 -9.30
CA GLN A 207 -2.02 8.38 -8.80
C GLN A 207 -2.87 7.79 -7.66
N LEU A 208 -3.78 8.59 -7.11
CA LEU A 208 -4.80 8.17 -6.14
C LEU A 208 -6.08 7.62 -6.79
N ALA A 209 -6.26 7.79 -8.10
CA ALA A 209 -7.42 7.27 -8.81
C ALA A 209 -7.52 5.74 -8.65
N LEU A 210 -8.75 5.23 -8.59
CA LEU A 210 -9.01 3.81 -8.42
C LEU A 210 -8.65 3.03 -9.70
N ASN A 211 -8.08 1.84 -9.53
CA ASN A 211 -7.79 0.90 -10.61
C ASN A 211 -8.34 -0.50 -10.31
N ASP A 212 -8.17 -1.44 -11.24
CA ASP A 212 -8.70 -2.80 -11.07
C ASP A 212 -7.85 -3.70 -10.17
N ARG A 213 -6.76 -3.17 -9.62
CA ARG A 213 -5.81 -3.87 -8.73
C ARG A 213 -5.84 -3.33 -7.30
N GLU A 214 -6.87 -2.55 -6.95
CA GLU A 214 -7.00 -2.00 -5.62
C GLU A 214 -7.26 -3.07 -4.56
N LEU A 215 -6.70 -2.88 -3.37
CA LEU A 215 -7.02 -3.70 -2.20
C LEU A 215 -8.52 -3.51 -1.90
N GLY A 216 -9.31 -4.57 -2.04
CA GLY A 216 -10.78 -4.53 -1.89
C GLY A 216 -11.57 -4.61 -3.19
N ALA A 217 -10.93 -4.43 -4.34
CA ALA A 217 -11.53 -4.75 -5.63
C ALA A 217 -11.60 -6.29 -5.79
N VAL A 218 -12.79 -6.85 -5.65
CA VAL A 218 -13.03 -8.27 -5.93
C VAL A 218 -13.39 -8.40 -7.40
N ASP A 219 -12.39 -8.69 -8.22
CA ASP A 219 -12.62 -9.08 -9.61
C ASP A 219 -13.14 -10.53 -9.63
N MET A 220 -14.40 -10.70 -10.04
CA MET A 220 -15.05 -12.01 -10.15
C MET A 220 -14.42 -12.88 -11.26
N ASP A 221 -13.66 -12.30 -12.19
CA ASP A 221 -12.85 -13.06 -13.16
C ASP A 221 -11.49 -13.46 -12.56
N ARG A 222 -10.97 -12.74 -11.55
CA ARG A 222 -9.81 -13.20 -10.74
C ARG A 222 -10.20 -14.28 -9.77
N VAL A 223 -11.39 -14.19 -9.18
CA VAL A 223 -12.04 -15.31 -8.49
C VAL A 223 -12.68 -16.17 -9.56
N THR A 224 -11.87 -16.85 -10.38
CA THR A 224 -12.41 -17.91 -11.23
C THR A 224 -13.29 -18.77 -10.33
N GLY A 225 -14.59 -18.92 -10.64
CA GLY A 225 -15.55 -19.67 -9.81
C GLY A 225 -15.14 -21.13 -9.49
N LYS A 226 -13.98 -21.53 -10.00
CA LYS A 226 -13.10 -22.56 -9.46
C LYS A 226 -12.26 -21.98 -8.32
N GLY A 227 -12.86 -21.77 -7.15
CA GLY A 227 -12.10 -22.07 -5.94
C GLY A 227 -11.64 -23.52 -6.12
N ARG A 228 -10.38 -23.75 -6.49
CA ARG A 228 -9.87 -25.08 -6.81
C ARG A 228 -9.80 -25.83 -5.48
N GLN A 229 -10.91 -26.48 -5.13
CA GLN A 229 -11.03 -27.40 -4.01
C GLN A 229 -10.37 -28.75 -4.33
N ASP A 230 -9.61 -28.84 -5.42
CA ASP A 230 -8.77 -29.99 -5.70
C ASP A 230 -7.90 -30.25 -4.48
N ALA A 231 -7.81 -31.52 -4.09
CA ALA A 231 -6.83 -31.94 -3.10
C ALA A 231 -5.47 -31.34 -3.47
N LEU A 232 -4.73 -30.82 -2.47
CA LEU A 232 -3.36 -30.32 -2.61
C LEU A 232 -2.38 -31.46 -2.96
N SER A 233 -2.71 -32.29 -3.95
CA SER A 233 -1.83 -33.28 -4.51
C SER A 233 -0.76 -32.53 -5.31
N SER A 234 0.48 -32.69 -4.88
CA SER A 234 1.64 -32.02 -5.44
C SER A 234 1.80 -32.32 -6.93
N THR A 235 1.47 -33.52 -7.39
CA THR A 235 1.73 -33.98 -8.76
C THR A 235 0.88 -33.27 -9.81
N ALA A 236 -0.44 -33.12 -9.61
CA ALA A 236 -1.32 -32.47 -10.58
C ALA A 236 -1.05 -30.96 -10.69
N LEU A 237 -0.71 -30.32 -9.57
CA LEU A 237 -0.26 -28.93 -9.53
C LEU A 237 1.12 -28.76 -10.18
N GLN A 238 2.06 -29.67 -9.94
CA GLN A 238 3.38 -29.66 -10.59
C GLN A 238 3.27 -29.79 -12.11
N LEU A 239 2.40 -30.68 -12.61
CA LEU A 239 2.15 -30.85 -14.05
C LEU A 239 1.55 -29.60 -14.69
N MET A 240 0.49 -29.02 -14.10
CA MET A 240 -0.10 -27.79 -14.62
C MET A 240 0.88 -26.61 -14.56
N ARG A 241 1.70 -26.53 -13.50
CA ARG A 241 2.70 -25.46 -13.36
C ARG A 241 3.85 -25.65 -14.35
N ALA A 242 4.29 -26.88 -14.65
CA ALA A 242 5.29 -27.17 -15.67
C ALA A 242 4.80 -26.82 -17.09
N VAL A 243 3.51 -27.05 -17.37
CA VAL A 243 2.86 -26.62 -18.62
C VAL A 243 2.80 -25.09 -18.70
N ASN A 244 2.37 -24.42 -17.63
CA ASN A 244 2.24 -22.95 -17.60
C ASN A 244 3.57 -22.20 -17.48
N SER A 245 4.62 -22.82 -16.95
CA SER A 245 5.97 -22.23 -16.85
C SER A 245 6.76 -22.34 -18.16
N GLY A 246 6.15 -22.85 -19.24
CA GLY A 246 6.80 -23.01 -20.54
C GLY A 246 7.83 -24.13 -20.61
N ALA A 247 7.97 -24.98 -19.58
CA ALA A 247 8.93 -26.09 -19.58
C ALA A 247 8.62 -27.15 -20.66
N ALA A 248 7.39 -27.16 -21.18
CA ALA A 248 6.94 -28.02 -22.28
C ALA A 248 6.79 -27.29 -23.63
N GLY A 249 7.18 -26.01 -23.75
CA GLY A 249 7.14 -25.25 -25.00
C GLY A 249 5.74 -24.84 -25.52
N THR A 250 4.66 -25.16 -24.81
CA THR A 250 3.28 -24.83 -25.22
C THR A 250 2.65 -23.82 -24.26
N TRP A 251 2.50 -22.57 -24.70
CA TRP A 251 1.67 -21.58 -24.01
C TRP A 251 0.21 -21.79 -24.41
N MET A 252 -0.63 -22.29 -23.50
CA MET A 252 -2.08 -22.25 -23.71
C MET A 252 -2.60 -20.87 -23.30
N HIS A 253 -2.72 -19.97 -24.27
CA HIS A 253 -3.69 -18.88 -24.16
C HIS A 253 -5.09 -19.49 -24.37
N ARG A 254 -5.93 -19.44 -23.34
CA ARG A 254 -7.37 -19.57 -23.52
C ARG A 254 -7.92 -18.18 -23.77
N ASN A 255 -8.44 -17.96 -24.97
CA ASN A 255 -9.30 -16.84 -25.31
C ASN A 255 -10.54 -16.82 -24.41
#